data_AF-A0A1T1ZZV8-F1
#
_entry.id   AF-A0A1T1ZZV8-F1
#
_cell.length_a   1.000
_cell.length_b   1.000
_cell.length_c   1.000
_cell.angle_alpha   90.00
_cell.angle_beta   90.00
_cell.angle_gamma   90.00
#
_symmetry.space_group_name_H-M   'P 1'
#
loop_
_entity.id
_entity.type
_entity.pdbx_description
1 polymer ?
#
loop_
_entity_poly.entity_id
_entity_poly.type
_entity_poly.pdbx_seq_one_letter_code
_entity_poly.pdbx_strand_id
1 'polypeptide(L)'
;MRILWLTLGIISAGIGIIGLFLPLVPTVPLMLLATFCFARSSDRLHNWIITHPRFGPQIIDWQERRAIAKRAKIAATVSVFAAFGLSLAFRLPLEILAIQGITLLGVLIFIWTRPNS
;
A
#
# COMPACT_ATOMS: atom_id res chain seq x y z
N MET A 1 24.88 10.86 1.05
CA MET A 1 23.64 10.17 0.62
C MET A 1 22.47 10.29 1.61
N ARG A 2 22.67 10.13 2.93
CA ARG A 2 21.59 10.20 3.92
C ARG A 2 20.78 11.51 3.92
N ILE A 3 21.44 12.65 3.73
CA ILE A 3 20.79 13.99 3.66
C ILE A 3 19.88 14.12 2.42
N LEU A 4 20.29 13.54 1.28
CA LEU A 4 19.46 13.52 0.06
C LEU A 4 18.18 12.72 0.26
N TRP A 5 18.29 11.54 0.88
CA TRP A 5 17.12 10.72 1.20
C TRP A 5 16.23 11.40 2.25
N LEU A 6 16.80 12.08 3.23
CA LEU A 6 16.03 12.80 4.25
C LEU A 6 15.26 13.98 3.64
N THR A 7 15.91 14.79 2.80
CA THR A 7 15.28 15.93 2.12
C THR A 7 14.17 15.46 1.17
N LEU A 8 14.41 14.44 0.35
CA LEU A 8 13.39 13.82 -0.51
C LEU A 8 12.22 13.26 0.31
N GLY A 9 12.51 12.60 1.44
CA GLY A 9 11.48 12.08 2.34
C GLY A 9 10.59 13.18 2.91
N ILE A 10 11.18 14.28 3.38
CA ILE A 10 10.45 15.45 3.90
C ILE A 10 9.60 16.09 2.79
N ILE A 11 10.15 16.29 1.60
CA ILE A 11 9.43 16.88 0.47
C ILE A 11 8.24 16.00 0.09
N SER A 12 8.46 14.69 -0.08
CA SER A 12 7.41 13.75 -0.44
C SER A 12 6.32 13.66 0.64
N ALA A 13 6.71 13.67 1.93
CA ALA A 13 5.77 13.71 3.04
C ALA A 13 4.95 15.02 3.06
N GLY A 14 5.61 16.15 2.86
CA GLY A 14 4.96 17.47 2.80
C GLY A 14 3.94 17.54 1.66
N ILE A 15 4.30 17.10 0.46
CA ILE A 15 3.37 17.05 -0.69
C ILE A 15 2.24 16.06 -0.42
N GLY A 16 2.53 14.90 0.20
CA GLY A 16 1.51 13.92 0.56
C GLY A 16 0.49 14.46 1.59
N ILE A 17 0.95 15.23 2.57
CA ILE A 17 0.09 15.88 3.58
C ILE A 17 -0.74 16.97 2.93
N ILE A 18 -0.15 17.82 2.07
CA ILE A 18 -0.90 18.82 1.32
C ILE A 18 -1.94 18.14 0.41
N GLY A 19 -1.56 17.03 -0.21
CA GLY A 19 -2.42 16.20 -1.04
C GLY A 19 -3.60 15.59 -0.30
N LEU A 20 -3.56 15.48 1.04
CA LEU A 20 -4.72 15.06 1.82
C LEU A 20 -5.87 16.08 1.72
N PHE A 21 -5.52 17.37 1.58
CA PHE A 21 -6.49 18.46 1.44
C PHE A 21 -6.83 18.77 -0.04
N LEU A 22 -6.02 18.30 -0.99
CA LEU A 22 -6.24 18.50 -2.42
C LEU A 22 -6.73 17.20 -3.10
N PRO A 23 -7.97 17.13 -3.61
CA PRO A 23 -8.58 15.89 -4.11
C PRO A 23 -7.94 15.28 -5.37
N LEU A 24 -6.88 15.89 -5.92
CA LEU A 24 -6.18 15.40 -7.12
C LEU A 24 -4.87 14.66 -6.82
N VAL A 25 -4.28 14.85 -5.65
CA VAL A 25 -2.92 14.37 -5.39
C VAL A 25 -2.97 12.93 -4.89
N PRO A 26 -2.29 11.97 -5.55
CA PRO A 26 -2.24 10.60 -5.06
C PRO A 26 -1.35 10.54 -3.80
N THR A 27 -1.97 10.60 -2.62
CA THR A 27 -1.27 10.67 -1.32
C THR A 27 -0.56 9.37 -0.97
N VAL A 28 -1.13 8.22 -1.33
CA VAL A 28 -0.57 6.89 -1.04
C VAL A 28 0.84 6.71 -1.61
N PRO A 29 1.10 6.91 -2.93
CA PRO A 29 2.45 6.75 -3.47
C PRO A 29 3.44 7.77 -2.89
N LEU A 30 3.02 8.99 -2.59
CA LEU A 30 3.89 10.00 -1.96
C LEU A 30 4.29 9.63 -0.52
N MET A 31 3.35 9.09 0.26
CA MET A 31 3.65 8.60 1.61
C MET A 31 4.52 7.34 1.57
N LEU A 32 4.30 6.44 0.60
CA LEU A 32 5.17 5.28 0.40
C LEU A 32 6.60 5.71 0.01
N LEU A 33 6.72 6.68 -0.90
CA LEU A 33 8.01 7.24 -1.29
C LEU A 33 8.70 7.92 -0.10
N ALA A 34 7.96 8.70 0.69
CA ALA A 34 8.49 9.31 1.90
C ALA A 34 9.02 8.26 2.89
N THR A 35 8.24 7.21 3.12
CA THR A 35 8.63 6.10 4.00
C THR A 35 9.88 5.39 3.49
N PHE A 36 9.98 5.14 2.18
CA PHE A 36 11.16 4.57 1.55
C PHE A 36 12.41 5.47 1.72
N CYS A 37 12.26 6.76 1.46
CA CYS A 37 13.30 7.76 1.64
C CYS A 37 13.75 7.86 3.11
N PHE A 38 12.81 7.85 4.06
CA PHE A 38 13.14 7.87 5.48
C PHE A 38 13.87 6.59 5.92
N ALA A 39 13.43 5.42 5.47
CA ALA A 39 14.11 4.16 5.72
C ALA A 39 15.56 4.16 5.18
N ARG A 40 15.80 4.75 4.00
CA ARG A 40 17.15 4.91 3.41
C ARG A 40 18.02 5.98 4.10
N SER A 41 17.40 6.97 4.74
CA SER A 41 18.12 8.08 5.40
C SER A 41 18.65 7.72 6.79
N SER A 42 18.05 6.72 7.46
CA SER A 42 18.34 6.37 8.84
C SER A 42 18.27 4.86 9.10
N ASP A 43 19.44 4.25 9.28
CA ASP A 43 19.55 2.82 9.65
C ASP A 43 18.82 2.51 10.97
N ARG A 44 18.76 3.47 11.91
CA ARG A 44 18.01 3.30 13.17
C ARG A 44 16.52 3.18 12.92
N LEU A 45 15.95 3.99 12.03
CA LEU A 45 14.52 3.95 11.70
C LEU A 45 14.19 2.69 10.91
N HIS A 46 15.05 2.32 9.96
CA HIS A 46 14.92 1.09 9.20
C HIS A 46 14.91 -0.15 10.12
N ASN A 47 15.90 -0.26 11.00
CA ASN A 47 15.99 -1.37 11.95
C ASN A 47 14.82 -1.36 12.93
N TRP A 48 14.34 -0.18 13.36
CA TRP A 48 13.18 -0.09 14.23
C TRP A 48 11.91 -0.60 13.54
N ILE A 49 11.69 -0.29 12.25
CA ILE A 49 10.52 -0.78 11.48
C ILE A 49 10.58 -2.30 11.33
N ILE A 50 11.74 -2.85 10.97
CA ILE A 50 11.92 -4.31 10.75
C ILE A 50 11.83 -5.10 12.05
N THR A 51 12.29 -4.53 13.18
CA THR A 51 12.18 -5.19 14.49
C THR A 51 10.87 -4.87 15.22
N HIS A 52 9.99 -4.05 14.62
CA HIS A 52 8.74 -3.66 15.27
C HIS A 52 7.81 -4.88 15.42
N PRO A 53 7.24 -5.16 16.60
CA PRO A 53 6.45 -6.38 16.84
C PRO A 53 5.21 -6.51 15.94
N ARG A 54 4.68 -5.40 15.43
CA ARG A 54 3.50 -5.39 14.56
C ARG A 54 3.84 -5.44 13.06
N PHE A 55 4.86 -4.71 12.64
CA PHE A 55 5.20 -4.54 11.21
C PHE A 55 6.32 -5.48 10.77
N GLY A 56 7.27 -5.73 11.66
CA GLY A 56 8.47 -6.54 11.42
C GLY A 56 8.17 -7.92 10.87
N PRO A 57 7.32 -8.75 11.53
CA PRO A 57 6.99 -10.08 11.05
C PRO A 57 6.50 -10.05 9.59
N GLN A 58 5.53 -9.19 9.28
CA GLN A 58 4.96 -9.09 7.93
C GLN A 58 5.99 -8.66 6.87
N ILE A 59 6.95 -7.81 7.23
CA ILE A 59 8.01 -7.36 6.33
C ILE A 59 8.99 -8.51 6.08
N ILE A 60 9.38 -9.24 7.12
CA ILE A 60 10.30 -10.37 7.03
C ILE A 60 9.66 -11.50 6.19
N ASP A 61 8.41 -11.85 6.47
CA ASP A 61 7.65 -12.89 5.74
C ASP A 61 7.54 -12.56 4.24
N TRP A 62 7.38 -11.28 3.91
CA TRP A 62 7.40 -10.81 2.53
C TRP A 62 8.80 -10.89 1.90
N GLN A 63 9.85 -10.50 2.61
CA GLN A 63 11.22 -10.52 2.08
C GLN A 63 11.73 -11.95 1.86
N GLU A 64 11.44 -12.88 2.76
CA GLU A 64 11.94 -14.25 2.68
C GLU A 64 11.09 -15.15 1.77
N ARG A 65 9.76 -15.06 1.89
CA ARG A 65 8.85 -16.03 1.27
C ARG A 65 7.85 -15.38 0.31
N ARG A 66 7.87 -14.05 0.18
CA ARG A 66 6.80 -13.27 -0.47
C ARG A 66 5.42 -13.65 0.06
N ALA A 67 5.34 -13.96 1.35
CA ALA A 67 4.11 -14.41 1.98
C ALA A 67 3.23 -13.21 2.37
N ILE A 68 1.92 -13.41 2.32
CA ILE A 68 0.93 -12.42 2.76
C ILE A 68 0.13 -13.05 3.89
N ALA A 69 0.10 -12.38 5.04
CA ALA A 69 -0.66 -12.84 6.20
C ALA A 69 -2.14 -13.08 5.85
N LYS A 70 -2.70 -14.19 6.33
CA LYS A 70 -4.10 -14.57 6.03
C LYS A 70 -5.10 -13.46 6.36
N ARG A 71 -4.88 -12.74 7.46
CA ARG A 71 -5.70 -11.59 7.86
C ARG A 71 -5.68 -10.46 6.82
N ALA A 72 -4.51 -10.18 6.24
CA ALA A 72 -4.37 -9.17 5.19
C ALA A 72 -5.07 -9.60 3.89
N LYS A 73 -5.02 -10.90 3.52
CA LYS A 73 -5.76 -11.44 2.37
C LYS A 73 -7.26 -11.29 2.54
N ILE A 74 -7.78 -11.62 3.73
CA ILE A 74 -9.21 -11.48 4.06
C ILE A 74 -9.61 -10.00 4.01
N ALA A 75 -8.84 -9.12 4.65
CA ALA A 75 -9.09 -7.68 4.64
C ALA A 75 -9.09 -7.11 3.22
N ALA A 76 -8.09 -7.48 2.39
CA ALA A 76 -8.04 -7.06 0.99
C ALA A 76 -9.25 -7.58 0.20
N THR A 77 -9.65 -8.83 0.40
CA THR A 77 -10.81 -9.43 -0.26
C THR A 77 -12.10 -8.69 0.12
N VAL A 78 -12.32 -8.43 1.40
CA VAL A 78 -13.47 -7.65 1.88
C VAL A 78 -13.47 -6.24 1.30
N SER A 79 -12.32 -5.56 1.28
CA SER A 79 -12.19 -4.22 0.69
C SER A 79 -12.48 -4.20 -0.82
N VAL A 80 -12.05 -5.22 -1.55
CA VAL A 80 -12.34 -5.38 -2.98
C VAL A 80 -13.85 -5.51 -3.22
N PHE A 81 -14.52 -6.41 -2.46
CA PHE A 81 -15.96 -6.57 -2.57
C PHE A 81 -16.72 -5.30 -2.15
N ALA A 82 -16.27 -4.62 -1.10
CA ALA A 82 -16.87 -3.36 -0.65
C ALA A 82 -16.74 -2.26 -1.73
N ALA A 83 -15.56 -2.10 -2.33
CA ALA A 83 -15.32 -1.11 -3.38
C ALA A 83 -16.15 -1.38 -4.63
N PHE A 84 -16.23 -2.65 -5.06
CA PHE A 84 -17.05 -3.04 -6.21
C PHE A 84 -18.55 -2.90 -5.91
N GLY A 85 -18.99 -3.31 -4.71
CA GLY A 85 -20.38 -3.14 -4.27
C GLY A 85 -20.81 -1.68 -4.20
N LEU A 86 -19.92 -0.78 -3.75
CA LEU A 86 -20.17 0.66 -3.76
C LEU A 86 -20.34 1.19 -5.20
N SER A 87 -19.51 0.68 -6.13
CA SER A 87 -19.57 1.05 -7.55
C SER A 87 -20.87 0.60 -8.21
N LEU A 88 -21.39 -0.56 -7.82
CA LEU A 88 -22.73 -1.03 -8.20
C LEU A 88 -23.84 -0.15 -7.60
N ALA A 89 -23.72 0.25 -6.33
CA ALA A 89 -24.70 1.11 -5.65
C ALA A 89 -24.83 2.48 -6.33
N PHE A 90 -23.72 3.04 -6.83
CA PHE A 90 -23.71 4.28 -7.61
C PHE A 90 -24.17 4.12 -9.07
N ARG A 91 -24.53 2.90 -9.50
CA ARG A 91 -24.99 2.58 -10.86
C ARG A 91 -24.04 3.11 -11.94
N LEU A 92 -22.74 2.90 -11.74
CA LEU A 92 -21.73 3.25 -12.73
C LEU A 92 -21.99 2.52 -14.07
N PRO A 93 -21.59 3.12 -15.21
CA PRO A 93 -21.76 2.50 -16.52
C PRO A 93 -21.03 1.16 -16.60
N LEU A 94 -21.57 0.23 -17.40
CA LEU A 94 -21.10 -1.14 -17.50
C LEU A 94 -19.62 -1.24 -17.90
N GLU A 95 -19.14 -0.34 -18.75
CA GLU A 95 -17.74 -0.27 -19.17
C GLU A 95 -16.80 -0.03 -17.97
N ILE A 96 -17.15 0.91 -17.08
CA ILE A 96 -16.35 1.21 -15.88
C ILE A 96 -16.38 0.01 -14.93
N LEU A 97 -17.55 -0.60 -14.72
CA LEU A 97 -17.68 -1.78 -13.89
C LEU A 97 -16.88 -2.97 -14.45
N ALA A 98 -16.84 -3.16 -15.76
CA ALA A 98 -16.07 -4.23 -16.39
C ALA A 98 -14.56 -4.02 -16.21
N ILE A 99 -14.06 -2.81 -16.48
CA ILE A 99 -12.63 -2.46 -16.29
C ILE A 99 -12.23 -2.62 -14.82
N GLN A 100 -13.05 -2.11 -13.90
CA GLN A 100 -12.82 -2.23 -12.47
C GLN A 100 -12.82 -3.70 -12.03
N GLY A 101 -13.81 -4.49 -12.48
CA GLY A 101 -13.93 -5.90 -12.17
C GLY A 101 -12.71 -6.71 -12.61
N ILE A 102 -12.24 -6.50 -13.85
CA ILE A 102 -11.03 -7.16 -14.38
C ILE A 102 -9.81 -6.80 -13.55
N THR A 103 -9.65 -5.51 -13.22
CA THR A 103 -8.50 -5.03 -12.44
C THR A 103 -8.50 -5.61 -11.03
N LEU A 104 -9.64 -5.57 -10.34
CA LEU A 104 -9.80 -6.12 -8.99
C LEU A 104 -9.61 -7.64 -8.95
N LEU A 105 -10.09 -8.35 -9.98
CA LEU A 105 -9.89 -9.79 -10.12
C LEU A 105 -8.41 -10.13 -10.31
N GLY A 106 -7.67 -9.39 -11.14
CA GLY A 106 -6.22 -9.53 -11.26
C GLY A 106 -5.49 -9.33 -9.93
N VAL A 107 -5.90 -8.32 -9.15
CA VAL A 107 -5.36 -8.08 -7.80
C VAL A 107 -5.65 -9.25 -6.86
N LEU A 108 -6.87 -9.79 -6.86
CA LEU A 108 -7.22 -10.94 -6.01
C LEU A 108 -6.42 -12.19 -6.39
N ILE A 109 -6.29 -12.49 -7.69
CA ILE A 109 -5.47 -13.61 -8.16
C ILE A 109 -4.02 -13.45 -7.67
N PHE A 110 -3.46 -12.25 -7.80
CA PHE A 110 -2.11 -11.97 -7.30
C PHE A 110 -2.00 -12.19 -5.79
N ILE A 111 -2.95 -11.70 -4.99
CA ILE A 111 -2.91 -11.83 -3.53
C ILE A 111 -3.03 -13.29 -3.10
N TRP A 112 -3.93 -14.05 -3.74
CA TRP A 112 -4.21 -15.43 -3.36
C TRP A 112 -3.16 -16.44 -3.87
N THR A 113 -2.42 -16.11 -4.93
CA THR A 113 -1.27 -16.91 -5.39
C THR A 113 -0.04 -16.83 -4.47
N ARG A 114 0.03 -15.84 -3.57
CA ARG A 114 1.12 -15.72 -2.60
C ARG A 114 1.00 -16.73 -1.46
N PRO A 115 2.09 -17.27 -0.92
CA PRO A 115 2.02 -18.17 0.23
C PRO A 115 1.43 -17.46 1.46
N ASN A 116 0.84 -18.25 2.36
CA ASN A 116 0.35 -17.75 3.63
C ASN A 116 1.52 -17.65 4.60
N SER A 117 1.56 -16.54 5.34
CA SER A 117 2.37 -16.43 6.54
C SER A 117 1.61 -16.83 7.79
#